data_AF-A0A7Y8UWX5-F1
#
_entry.id   AF-A0A7Y8UWX5-F1
#
_cell.length_a   1.000
_cell.length_b   1.000
_cell.length_c   1.000
_cell.angle_alpha   90.00
_cell.angle_beta   90.00
_cell.angle_gamma   90.00
#
_symmetry.space_group_name_H-M   'P 1'
#
loop_
_entity.id
_entity.type
_entity.pdbx_description
1 polymer ?
#
loop_
_entity_poly.entity_id
_entity_poly.type
_entity_poly.pdbx_seq_one_letter_code
_entity_poly.pdbx_strand_id
1 'polypeptide(L)'
;MTGLRIALPALDTLTSQTELEFAHLDRKGQVSQTGISTLEKLSQSAKSQVVECFLHPMDTVLTRIALPPLTPARIGAAVTCAAQALILARSEQMHVAHSARHADGQVHLSWLPTFGLDRLGQLLDQHRLKLRGLYPAPYRLAIPPAGQISACVVDGQLLLRFALEHGTVEPLVEDTLQALAATGETLLWSVDHQRWSGAAPGWGLHGGVGKRTAQAAGWGRALGCCALAVGIWVVGLNLYAAREVAQGQQLKQRMSQRVKQAFPELPVILNPLQQARQQLAIRQGGGAMQANHDFAFLVRQAALALPFMAGSVEQMTFGQRQLQVRMTDEAPPVADAAAQLTLHQAGLSANRDERTWTLGRLAQTVSSERDASLESDDE
;
A
#
# COMPACT_ATOMS: atom_id res chain seq x y z
N MET A 1 26.72 47.90 -11.51
CA MET A 1 27.67 47.35 -10.50
C MET A 1 28.91 46.89 -11.25
N THR A 2 30.08 46.82 -10.62
CA THR A 2 31.22 46.10 -11.22
C THR A 2 30.94 44.59 -11.20
N GLY A 3 31.62 43.85 -12.08
CA GLY A 3 31.48 42.39 -12.18
C GLY A 3 32.83 41.68 -12.32
N LEU A 4 32.83 40.37 -12.16
CA LEU A 4 33.97 39.50 -12.42
C LEU A 4 33.53 38.40 -13.40
N ARG A 5 34.29 38.21 -14.47
CA ARG A 5 34.16 37.10 -15.41
C ARG A 5 35.32 36.14 -15.22
N ILE A 6 35.03 34.85 -15.27
CA ILE A 6 36.00 33.77 -15.07
C ILE A 6 35.85 32.77 -16.23
N ALA A 7 36.96 32.40 -16.87
CA ALA A 7 37.01 31.23 -17.73
C ALA A 7 37.47 30.07 -16.86
N LEU A 8 36.64 29.04 -16.74
CA LEU A 8 36.95 27.88 -15.90
C LEU A 8 37.91 26.94 -16.65
N PRO A 9 38.94 26.40 -15.98
CA PRO A 9 39.60 25.18 -16.43
C PRO A 9 38.61 24.01 -16.35
N ALA A 10 38.99 22.85 -16.88
CA ALA A 10 38.17 21.63 -16.83
C ALA A 10 37.69 21.35 -15.39
N LEU A 11 36.39 21.09 -15.22
CA LEU A 11 35.73 21.07 -13.90
C LEU A 11 36.18 19.93 -12.97
N ASP A 12 36.81 18.90 -13.52
CA ASP A 12 37.49 17.84 -12.78
C ASP A 12 38.84 18.33 -12.18
N THR A 13 39.58 19.19 -12.89
CA THR A 13 40.82 19.83 -12.45
C THR A 13 40.62 21.07 -11.55
N LEU A 14 39.41 21.62 -11.48
CA LEU A 14 39.13 22.87 -10.77
C LEU A 14 39.28 22.77 -9.25
N THR A 15 40.16 23.59 -8.67
CA THR A 15 40.37 23.75 -7.22
C THR A 15 40.45 25.23 -6.85
N SER A 16 40.50 25.54 -5.54
CA SER A 16 40.76 26.88 -5.02
C SER A 16 42.06 27.53 -5.54
N GLN A 17 43.04 26.69 -5.91
CA GLN A 17 44.41 27.09 -6.28
C GLN A 17 44.74 26.86 -7.76
N THR A 18 43.83 26.26 -8.54
CA THR A 18 44.00 26.12 -9.99
C THR A 18 44.02 27.53 -10.61
N GLU A 19 45.02 27.79 -11.46
CA GLU A 19 45.08 29.05 -12.19
C GLU A 19 44.00 29.12 -13.27
N LEU A 20 43.40 30.30 -13.40
CA LEU A 20 42.30 30.56 -14.31
C LEU A 20 42.36 31.99 -14.86
N GLU A 21 41.90 32.17 -16.09
CA GLU A 21 41.79 33.51 -16.68
C GLU A 21 40.56 34.24 -16.10
N PHE A 22 40.69 35.54 -15.88
CA PHE A 22 39.59 36.38 -15.41
C PHE A 22 39.57 37.75 -16.11
N ALA A 23 38.40 38.38 -16.08
CA ALA A 23 38.21 39.77 -16.48
C ALA A 23 37.34 40.53 -15.46
N HIS A 24 37.80 41.68 -14.99
CA HIS A 24 36.94 42.62 -14.27
C HIS A 24 36.14 43.46 -15.25
N LEU A 25 34.86 43.67 -14.91
CA LEU A 25 33.96 44.56 -15.62
C LEU A 25 33.72 45.83 -14.81
N ASP A 26 33.74 46.97 -15.50
CA ASP A 26 33.40 48.28 -14.96
C ASP A 26 31.88 48.40 -14.64
N ARG A 27 31.41 49.59 -14.24
CA ARG A 27 30.00 49.83 -13.95
C ARG A 27 29.09 49.83 -15.20
N LYS A 28 29.64 49.99 -16.40
CA LYS A 28 28.96 49.92 -17.70
C LYS A 28 28.97 48.50 -18.32
N GLY A 29 29.72 47.56 -17.74
CA GLY A 29 29.91 46.21 -18.26
C GLY A 29 31.05 46.06 -19.27
N GLN A 30 31.92 47.08 -19.40
CA GLN A 30 33.11 47.03 -20.23
C GLN A 30 34.29 46.40 -19.46
N VAL A 31 35.16 45.69 -20.18
CA VAL A 31 36.36 45.04 -19.61
C VAL A 31 37.35 46.10 -19.14
N SER A 32 37.62 46.15 -17.84
CA SER A 32 38.55 47.13 -17.23
C SER A 32 39.93 46.55 -16.92
N GLN A 33 40.02 45.23 -16.77
CA GLN A 33 41.26 44.50 -16.49
C GLN A 33 41.05 43.03 -16.89
N THR A 34 42.11 42.38 -17.38
CA THR A 34 42.20 40.92 -17.53
C THR A 34 43.46 40.40 -16.84
N GLY A 35 43.50 39.12 -16.50
CA GLY A 35 44.69 38.47 -15.98
C GLY A 35 44.49 36.98 -15.69
N ILE A 36 45.49 36.37 -15.06
CA ILE A 36 45.44 35.01 -14.52
C ILE A 36 45.48 35.11 -12.99
N SER A 37 44.66 34.31 -12.31
CA SER A 37 44.58 34.27 -10.84
C SER A 37 44.01 32.93 -10.37
N THR A 38 43.75 32.78 -9.07
CA THR A 38 43.08 31.61 -8.48
C THR A 38 41.80 32.05 -7.77
N LEU A 39 40.85 31.14 -7.52
CA LEU A 39 39.63 31.46 -6.75
C LEU A 39 39.97 31.98 -5.35
N GLU A 40 41.02 31.42 -4.72
CA GLU A 40 41.56 31.87 -3.44
C GLU A 40 42.00 33.34 -3.51
N LYS A 41 42.89 33.70 -4.44
CA LYS A 41 43.38 35.08 -4.62
C LYS A 41 42.24 36.06 -4.97
N LEU A 42 41.34 35.68 -5.87
CA LEU A 42 40.20 36.51 -6.27
C LEU A 42 39.27 36.82 -5.08
N SER A 43 39.02 35.84 -4.21
CA SER A 43 38.14 35.98 -3.04
C SER A 43 38.62 36.99 -1.99
N GLN A 44 39.94 37.29 -1.96
CA GLN A 44 40.54 38.25 -1.03
C GLN A 44 40.21 39.70 -1.39
N SER A 45 39.91 39.99 -2.66
CA SER A 45 39.88 41.35 -3.20
C SER A 45 38.63 42.19 -2.87
N ALA A 46 37.48 41.56 -2.53
CA ALA A 46 36.31 42.29 -2.00
C ALA A 46 35.32 41.37 -1.27
N LYS A 47 34.49 41.94 -0.37
CA LYS A 47 33.38 41.20 0.27
C LYS A 47 32.31 40.77 -0.74
N SER A 48 32.36 39.49 -1.14
CA SER A 48 31.37 38.77 -1.95
C SER A 48 31.09 39.40 -3.32
N GLN A 49 31.91 39.04 -4.30
CA GLN A 49 31.75 39.48 -5.69
C GLN A 49 30.67 38.67 -6.43
N VAL A 50 30.07 39.29 -7.44
CA VAL A 50 29.14 38.63 -8.37
C VAL A 50 29.93 38.16 -9.59
N VAL A 51 29.88 36.85 -9.88
CA VAL A 51 30.69 36.20 -10.92
C VAL A 51 29.85 35.65 -12.07
N GLU A 52 30.35 35.81 -13.29
CA GLU A 52 29.92 35.04 -14.46
C GLU A 52 31.03 34.07 -14.83
N CYS A 53 30.69 32.79 -14.92
CA CYS A 53 31.62 31.73 -15.29
C CYS A 53 31.34 31.27 -16.73
N PHE A 54 32.40 31.08 -17.50
CA PHE A 54 32.38 30.44 -18.80
C PHE A 54 33.07 29.10 -18.65
N LEU A 55 32.44 28.03 -19.13
CA LEU A 55 32.97 26.67 -19.06
C LEU A 55 34.27 26.54 -19.86
N HIS A 56 35.04 25.51 -19.52
CA HIS A 56 36.10 25.00 -20.37
C HIS A 56 35.52 24.51 -21.72
N PRO A 57 36.27 24.56 -22.85
CA PRO A 57 35.84 23.95 -24.11
C PRO A 57 35.40 22.48 -23.94
N MET A 58 36.15 21.67 -23.19
CA MET A 58 35.83 20.24 -23.00
C MET A 58 34.63 19.96 -22.08
N ASP A 59 34.25 20.89 -21.20
CA ASP A 59 32.99 20.83 -20.43
C ASP A 59 31.79 21.38 -21.23
N THR A 60 32.05 22.00 -22.39
CA THR A 60 31.02 22.68 -23.16
C THR A 60 30.34 21.74 -24.15
N VAL A 61 29.16 21.25 -23.78
CA VAL A 61 28.18 20.78 -24.77
C VAL A 61 27.24 21.93 -25.12
N LEU A 62 27.15 22.29 -26.40
CA LEU A 62 26.21 23.28 -26.91
C LEU A 62 25.61 22.78 -28.22
N THR A 63 24.29 22.71 -28.29
CA THR A 63 23.58 22.20 -29.48
C THR A 63 22.22 22.90 -29.65
N ARG A 64 21.48 22.54 -30.70
CA ARG A 64 20.15 23.05 -31.03
C ARG A 64 19.21 21.92 -31.45
N ILE A 65 17.94 22.04 -31.10
CA ILE A 65 16.86 21.14 -31.53
C ILE A 65 15.72 21.95 -32.15
N ALA A 66 15.14 21.44 -33.23
CA ALA A 66 13.88 21.94 -33.76
C ALA A 66 12.73 21.45 -32.86
N LEU A 67 11.89 22.35 -32.36
CA LEU A 67 10.65 22.01 -31.66
C LEU A 67 9.42 22.55 -32.38
N PRO A 68 8.27 21.83 -32.34
CA PRO A 68 7.00 22.37 -32.82
C PRO A 68 6.58 23.61 -32.01
N PRO A 69 5.63 24.42 -32.50
CA PRO A 69 5.06 25.51 -31.70
C PRO A 69 4.36 24.93 -30.46
N LEU A 70 4.94 25.17 -29.29
CA LEU A 70 4.48 24.71 -27.98
C LEU A 70 4.19 25.90 -27.08
N THR A 71 3.26 25.75 -26.13
CA THR A 71 3.09 26.73 -25.06
C THR A 71 4.34 26.79 -24.18
N PRO A 72 4.74 27.95 -23.62
CA PRO A 72 5.99 28.06 -22.84
C PRO A 72 6.13 27.03 -21.72
N ALA A 73 5.02 26.72 -21.02
CA ALA A 73 4.97 25.70 -19.98
C ALA A 73 5.29 24.25 -20.44
N ARG A 74 5.22 23.96 -21.75
CA ARG A 74 5.57 22.66 -22.34
C ARG A 74 6.98 22.60 -22.93
N ILE A 75 7.64 23.74 -23.18
CA ILE A 75 8.96 23.77 -23.81
C ILE A 75 9.98 22.99 -22.97
N GLY A 76 10.10 23.25 -21.66
CA GLY A 76 11.07 22.56 -20.81
C GLY A 76 10.89 21.04 -20.73
N ALA A 77 9.65 20.54 -20.81
CA ALA A 77 9.37 19.11 -20.86
C ALA A 77 9.76 18.50 -22.22
N ALA A 78 9.47 19.18 -23.32
CA ALA A 78 9.88 18.76 -24.67
C ALA A 78 11.40 18.79 -24.85
N VAL A 79 12.08 19.82 -24.31
CA VAL A 79 13.55 19.92 -24.29
C VAL A 79 14.16 18.77 -23.49
N THR A 80 13.66 18.48 -22.28
CA THR A 80 14.17 17.35 -21.46
C THR A 80 14.03 16.01 -22.21
N CYS A 81 12.89 15.78 -22.85
CA CYS A 81 12.62 14.57 -23.64
C CYS A 81 13.57 14.45 -24.86
N ALA A 82 13.75 15.54 -25.62
CA ALA A 82 14.66 15.55 -26.77
C ALA A 82 16.14 15.44 -26.36
N ALA A 83 16.55 16.10 -25.28
CA ALA A 83 17.91 16.05 -24.76
C ALA A 83 18.29 14.63 -24.29
N GLN A 84 17.35 13.86 -23.74
CA GLN A 84 17.59 12.47 -23.35
C GLN A 84 18.05 11.57 -24.52
N ALA A 85 17.69 11.90 -25.77
CA ALA A 85 18.17 11.19 -26.95
C ALA A 85 19.58 11.65 -27.45
N LEU A 86 20.11 12.75 -26.91
CA LEU A 86 21.40 13.34 -27.27
C LEU A 86 22.47 13.17 -26.17
N ILE A 87 22.05 12.97 -24.93
CA ILE A 87 22.92 12.73 -23.78
C ILE A 87 23.46 11.29 -23.84
N LEU A 88 24.76 11.14 -24.07
CA LEU A 88 25.45 9.82 -24.12
C LEU A 88 25.64 9.15 -22.74
N ALA A 89 25.26 9.83 -21.66
CA ALA A 89 25.39 9.38 -20.27
C ALA A 89 24.00 9.22 -19.61
N ARG A 90 23.95 9.08 -18.29
CA ARG A 90 22.69 8.99 -17.56
C ARG A 90 21.99 10.36 -17.52
N SER A 91 20.86 10.50 -18.22
CA SER A 91 20.07 11.73 -18.30
C SER A 91 19.64 12.28 -16.94
N GLU A 92 19.45 11.40 -15.95
CA GLU A 92 19.01 11.73 -14.58
C GLU A 92 20.12 12.38 -13.76
N GLN A 93 21.37 12.31 -14.25
CA GLN A 93 22.58 12.88 -13.66
C GLN A 93 23.03 14.16 -14.38
N MET A 94 22.26 14.64 -15.37
CA MET A 94 22.54 15.87 -16.12
C MET A 94 21.58 16.99 -15.72
N HIS A 95 22.11 18.20 -15.56
CA HIS A 95 21.29 19.41 -15.61
C HIS A 95 21.24 19.92 -17.04
N VAL A 96 20.04 20.02 -17.63
CA VAL A 96 19.81 20.65 -18.94
C VAL A 96 19.36 22.09 -18.74
N ALA A 97 19.99 23.03 -19.46
CA ALA A 97 19.58 24.43 -19.58
C ALA A 97 19.33 24.77 -21.05
N HIS A 98 18.37 25.67 -21.32
CA HIS A 98 17.92 25.94 -22.70
C HIS A 98 17.41 27.37 -22.91
N SER A 99 17.43 27.82 -24.17
CA SER A 99 16.85 29.09 -24.61
C SER A 99 15.32 29.08 -24.61
N ALA A 100 14.72 30.25 -24.91
CA ALA A 100 13.37 30.27 -25.46
C ALA A 100 13.35 29.60 -26.86
N ARG A 101 12.16 29.22 -27.35
CA ARG A 101 11.99 28.79 -28.75
C ARG A 101 12.07 30.01 -29.66
N HIS A 102 13.04 30.00 -30.57
CA HIS A 102 13.24 31.06 -31.57
C HIS A 102 12.18 31.00 -32.68
N ALA A 103 12.15 32.04 -33.53
CA ALA A 103 11.14 32.19 -34.59
C ALA A 103 11.27 31.11 -35.68
N ASP A 104 12.49 30.68 -35.97
CA ASP A 104 12.85 29.54 -36.83
C ASP A 104 12.44 28.18 -36.25
N GLY A 105 12.04 28.15 -34.98
CA GLY A 105 11.66 26.96 -34.23
C GLY A 105 12.79 26.20 -33.55
N GLN A 106 14.00 26.74 -33.55
CA GLN A 106 15.11 26.17 -32.79
C GLN A 106 14.99 26.49 -31.29
N VAL A 107 15.47 25.58 -30.47
CA VAL A 107 15.86 25.83 -29.07
C VAL A 107 17.33 25.46 -28.94
N HIS A 108 18.15 26.40 -28.50
CA HIS A 108 19.52 26.12 -28.08
C HIS A 108 19.50 25.48 -26.69
N LEU A 109 20.36 24.48 -26.47
CA LEU A 109 20.50 23.85 -25.17
C LEU A 109 21.95 23.44 -24.89
N SER A 110 22.23 23.30 -23.60
CA SER A 110 23.49 22.82 -23.03
C SER A 110 23.15 21.93 -21.84
N TRP A 111 24.02 20.96 -21.54
CA TRP A 111 23.88 20.13 -20.35
C TRP A 111 25.22 19.83 -19.70
N LEU A 112 25.20 19.58 -18.39
CA LEU A 112 26.39 19.33 -17.59
C LEU A 112 26.09 18.38 -16.42
N PRO A 113 27.01 17.50 -16.00
CA PRO A 113 26.80 16.62 -14.86
C PRO A 113 26.50 17.38 -13.57
N THR A 114 25.46 16.95 -12.84
CA THR A 114 25.03 17.60 -11.58
C THR A 114 26.13 17.58 -10.52
N PHE A 115 26.95 16.52 -10.48
CA PHE A 115 28.13 16.44 -9.60
C PHE A 115 29.15 17.56 -9.86
N GLY A 116 29.41 17.91 -11.12
CA GLY A 116 30.32 19.01 -11.47
C GLY A 116 29.75 20.36 -11.06
N LEU A 117 28.44 20.56 -11.23
CA LEU A 117 27.72 21.76 -10.79
C LEU A 117 27.69 21.90 -9.26
N ASP A 118 27.49 20.81 -8.53
CA ASP A 118 27.51 20.80 -7.06
C ASP A 118 28.93 21.05 -6.50
N ARG A 119 29.99 20.51 -7.14
CA ARG A 119 31.39 20.82 -6.79
C ARG A 119 31.74 22.28 -7.06
N LEU A 120 31.36 22.80 -8.22
CA LEU A 120 31.55 24.21 -8.59
C LEU A 120 30.85 25.14 -7.59
N GLY A 121 29.60 24.83 -7.22
CA GLY A 121 28.84 25.58 -6.22
C GLY A 121 29.55 25.63 -4.86
N GLN A 122 29.99 24.47 -4.36
CA GLN A 122 30.72 24.38 -3.10
C GLN A 122 32.02 25.20 -3.09
N LEU A 123 32.80 25.18 -4.18
CA LEU A 123 34.02 25.99 -4.30
C LEU A 123 33.70 27.50 -4.34
N LEU A 124 32.69 27.90 -5.11
CA LEU A 124 32.29 29.31 -5.19
C LEU A 124 31.72 29.83 -3.86
N ASP A 125 30.93 29.04 -3.14
CA ASP A 125 30.41 29.37 -1.81
C ASP A 125 31.51 29.50 -0.75
N GLN A 126 32.50 28.60 -0.74
CA GLN A 126 33.69 28.70 0.12
C GLN A 126 34.42 30.03 -0.08
N HIS A 127 34.58 30.45 -1.34
CA HIS A 127 35.17 31.73 -1.73
C HIS A 127 34.20 32.93 -1.70
N ARG A 128 32.94 32.72 -1.28
CA ARG A 128 31.85 33.72 -1.20
C ARG A 128 31.54 34.41 -2.54
N LEU A 129 31.88 33.78 -3.66
CA LEU A 129 31.68 34.25 -5.03
C LEU A 129 30.25 33.89 -5.48
N LYS A 130 29.40 34.89 -5.71
CA LYS A 130 27.99 34.68 -6.05
C LYS A 130 27.84 34.48 -7.55
N LEU A 131 27.59 33.24 -7.97
CA LEU A 131 27.35 32.88 -9.37
C LEU A 131 26.08 33.57 -9.89
N ARG A 132 26.23 34.48 -10.87
CA ARG A 132 25.13 35.07 -11.64
C ARG A 132 24.78 34.24 -12.87
N GLY A 133 25.78 33.59 -13.47
CA GLY A 133 25.62 32.87 -14.72
C GLY A 133 26.78 31.91 -14.98
N LEU A 134 26.46 30.80 -15.63
CA LEU A 134 27.39 29.75 -16.04
C LEU A 134 27.02 29.37 -17.47
N TYR A 135 27.99 29.49 -18.38
CA TYR A 135 27.74 29.54 -19.82
C TYR A 135 28.73 28.66 -20.60
N PRO A 136 28.30 28.01 -21.70
CA PRO A 136 29.19 27.48 -22.74
C PRO A 136 30.35 28.41 -23.11
N ALA A 137 31.54 27.82 -23.34
CA ALA A 137 32.78 28.55 -23.65
C ALA A 137 32.65 29.62 -24.75
N PRO A 138 31.94 29.41 -25.89
CA PRO A 138 31.85 30.42 -26.96
C PRO A 138 31.15 31.72 -26.56
N TYR A 139 30.27 31.72 -25.55
CA TYR A 139 29.54 32.93 -25.14
C TYR A 139 30.40 33.96 -24.40
N ARG A 140 31.65 33.61 -24.11
CA ARG A 140 32.72 34.51 -23.66
C ARG A 140 33.05 35.58 -24.73
N LEU A 141 33.16 35.13 -25.99
CA LEU A 141 33.56 35.93 -27.15
C LEU A 141 32.54 37.03 -27.50
N ALA A 142 32.99 38.10 -28.14
CA ALA A 142 32.12 39.14 -28.71
C ALA A 142 30.97 38.55 -29.55
N ILE A 143 29.83 39.24 -29.62
CA ILE A 143 28.80 38.92 -30.63
C ILE A 143 29.29 39.50 -31.96
N PRO A 144 29.38 38.71 -33.04
CA PRO A 144 29.86 39.22 -34.32
C PRO A 144 28.83 40.15 -35.00
N PRO A 145 29.28 41.01 -35.93
CA PRO A 145 28.41 41.60 -36.94
C PRO A 145 27.73 40.53 -37.81
N ALA A 146 26.63 40.90 -38.46
CA ALA A 146 25.95 40.00 -39.39
C ALA A 146 26.88 39.57 -40.55
N GLY A 147 26.91 38.28 -40.87
CA GLY A 147 27.80 37.70 -41.88
C GLY A 147 29.23 37.42 -41.41
N GLN A 148 29.51 37.54 -40.11
CA GLN A 148 30.82 37.28 -39.52
C GLN A 148 30.69 36.32 -38.32
N ILE A 149 31.80 35.70 -37.92
CA ILE A 149 31.85 34.73 -36.81
C ILE A 149 32.98 35.12 -35.85
N SER A 150 32.72 35.28 -34.56
CA SER A 150 33.77 35.51 -33.58
C SER A 150 34.45 34.19 -33.21
N ALA A 151 35.76 34.10 -33.42
CA ALA A 151 36.55 32.89 -33.32
C ALA A 151 37.68 33.02 -32.27
N CYS A 152 38.00 31.93 -31.57
CA CYS A 152 39.16 31.84 -30.66
C CYS A 152 39.58 30.38 -30.50
N VAL A 153 40.88 30.08 -30.55
CA VAL A 153 41.40 28.78 -30.10
C VAL A 153 41.64 28.82 -28.60
N VAL A 154 41.24 27.76 -27.88
CA VAL A 154 41.51 27.54 -26.45
C VAL A 154 41.82 26.05 -26.26
N ASP A 155 42.98 25.73 -25.70
CA ASP A 155 43.43 24.36 -25.41
C ASP A 155 43.27 23.37 -26.58
N GLY A 156 43.62 23.84 -27.78
CA GLY A 156 43.53 23.06 -29.03
C GLY A 156 42.12 22.94 -29.62
N GLN A 157 41.11 23.62 -29.05
CA GLN A 157 39.73 23.59 -29.53
C GLN A 157 39.32 24.96 -30.10
N LEU A 158 38.56 24.96 -31.19
CA LEU A 158 38.08 26.17 -31.86
C LEU A 158 36.71 26.58 -31.32
N LEU A 159 36.66 27.67 -30.57
CA LEU A 159 35.43 28.32 -30.13
C LEU A 159 34.91 29.24 -31.24
N LEU A 160 33.66 29.03 -31.66
CA LEU A 160 32.98 29.86 -32.66
C LEU A 160 31.68 30.42 -32.09
N ARG A 161 31.45 31.72 -32.25
CA ARG A 161 30.19 32.39 -31.91
C ARG A 161 29.61 33.09 -33.14
N PHE A 162 28.41 32.70 -33.53
CA PHE A 162 27.68 33.23 -34.68
C PHE A 162 26.64 34.30 -34.27
N ALA A 163 26.11 34.23 -33.05
CA ALA A 163 25.07 35.15 -32.56
C ALA A 163 25.05 35.25 -31.02
N LEU A 164 24.06 35.96 -30.46
CA LEU A 164 23.83 36.02 -29.01
C LEU A 164 23.70 34.62 -28.39
N GLU A 165 22.91 33.73 -28.99
CA GLU A 165 22.65 32.38 -28.45
C GLU A 165 23.20 31.24 -29.31
N HIS A 166 23.81 31.54 -30.47
CA HIS A 166 24.39 30.52 -31.36
C HIS A 166 25.92 30.55 -31.30
N GLY A 167 26.51 29.39 -30.99
CA GLY A 167 27.95 29.12 -31.00
C GLY A 167 28.19 27.61 -30.99
N THR A 168 29.44 27.21 -31.17
CA THR A 168 29.90 25.80 -31.16
C THR A 168 31.35 25.68 -30.66
N VAL A 169 31.77 24.46 -30.35
CA VAL A 169 33.14 24.10 -29.95
C VAL A 169 33.60 22.98 -30.88
N GLU A 170 34.56 23.28 -31.75
CA GLU A 170 35.00 22.38 -32.80
C GLU A 170 36.39 21.80 -32.47
N PRO A 171 36.54 20.47 -32.37
CA PRO A 171 37.82 19.84 -32.00
C PRO A 171 38.79 19.69 -33.18
N LEU A 172 38.30 19.70 -34.42
CA LEU A 172 39.11 19.54 -35.64
C LEU A 172 39.44 20.89 -36.25
N VAL A 173 40.23 21.70 -35.53
CA VAL A 173 40.50 23.12 -35.81
C VAL A 173 40.83 23.37 -37.29
N GLU A 174 41.80 22.65 -37.85
CA GLU A 174 42.28 22.86 -39.23
C GLU A 174 41.20 22.52 -40.28
N ASP A 175 40.53 21.36 -40.15
CA ASP A 175 39.47 20.92 -41.06
C ASP A 175 38.26 21.89 -41.03
N THR A 176 37.88 22.34 -39.82
CA THR A 176 36.82 23.33 -39.62
C THR A 176 37.20 24.67 -40.23
N LEU A 177 38.43 25.16 -40.03
CA LEU A 177 38.89 26.41 -40.66
C LEU A 177 38.90 26.32 -42.19
N GLN A 178 39.30 25.18 -42.75
CA GLN A 178 39.25 24.96 -44.19
C GLN A 178 37.81 24.93 -44.72
N ALA A 179 36.87 24.33 -43.99
CA ALA A 179 35.45 24.32 -44.35
C ALA A 179 34.82 25.73 -44.30
N LEU A 180 35.10 26.51 -43.25
CA LEU A 180 34.64 27.91 -43.10
C LEU A 180 35.23 28.84 -44.17
N ALA A 181 36.48 28.61 -44.57
CA ALA A 181 37.10 29.32 -45.69
C ALA A 181 36.42 28.97 -47.03
N ALA A 182 35.98 27.72 -47.21
CA ALA A 182 35.28 27.28 -48.41
C ALA A 182 33.82 27.78 -48.51
N THR A 183 33.15 28.05 -47.38
CA THR A 183 31.85 28.75 -47.36
C THR A 183 31.97 30.27 -47.53
N GLY A 184 33.18 30.83 -47.43
CA GLY A 184 33.44 32.27 -47.52
C GLY A 184 33.09 33.05 -46.24
N GLU A 185 32.95 32.38 -45.10
CA GLU A 185 32.57 33.01 -43.84
C GLU A 185 33.75 33.78 -43.22
N THR A 186 33.50 35.03 -42.81
CA THR A 186 34.56 35.91 -42.29
C THR A 186 34.76 35.73 -40.78
N LEU A 187 35.94 35.25 -40.39
CA LEU A 187 36.30 35.01 -38.99
C LEU A 187 36.90 36.26 -38.34
N LEU A 188 36.28 36.71 -37.24
CA LEU A 188 36.82 37.70 -36.31
C LEU A 188 37.58 37.00 -35.19
N TRP A 189 38.88 36.83 -35.38
CA TRP A 189 39.79 36.33 -34.34
C TRP A 189 39.78 37.26 -33.12
N SER A 190 39.16 36.78 -32.04
CA SER A 190 39.01 37.53 -30.80
C SER A 190 40.32 37.47 -30.01
N VAL A 191 40.98 38.62 -29.85
CA VAL A 191 42.19 38.76 -29.04
C VAL A 191 41.93 39.54 -27.75
N ASP A 192 42.71 39.21 -26.72
CA ASP A 192 42.76 39.84 -25.40
C ASP A 192 41.40 40.27 -24.85
N HIS A 193 41.16 41.57 -24.62
CA HIS A 193 39.90 42.05 -24.04
C HIS A 193 38.66 41.77 -24.92
N GLN A 194 38.80 41.58 -26.23
CA GLN A 194 37.67 41.21 -27.12
C GLN A 194 37.16 39.80 -26.82
N ARG A 195 38.02 38.91 -26.30
CA ARG A 195 37.61 37.59 -25.81
C ARG A 195 36.64 37.69 -24.64
N TRP A 196 36.53 38.83 -23.96
CA TRP A 196 35.75 39.01 -22.73
C TRP A 196 34.55 39.94 -22.87
N SER A 197 34.30 40.51 -24.05
CA SER A 197 33.25 41.52 -24.28
C SER A 197 31.87 40.94 -24.65
N GLY A 198 31.73 39.62 -24.77
CA GLY A 198 30.47 38.97 -25.15
C GLY A 198 29.32 39.29 -24.19
N ALA A 199 28.18 39.76 -24.70
CA ALA A 199 26.96 39.77 -23.90
C ALA A 199 26.51 38.32 -23.64
N ALA A 200 26.15 38.00 -22.40
CA ALA A 200 25.72 36.66 -22.05
C ALA A 200 24.27 36.40 -22.54
N PRO A 201 23.92 35.17 -22.95
CA PRO A 201 22.54 34.83 -23.34
C PRO A 201 21.59 34.86 -22.13
N GLY A 202 20.28 34.87 -22.40
CA GLY A 202 19.23 34.95 -21.37
C GLY A 202 19.05 33.67 -20.53
N TRP A 203 19.83 32.63 -20.82
CA TRP A 203 19.75 31.30 -20.23
C TRP A 203 21.15 30.76 -19.91
N GLY A 204 21.26 29.77 -19.02
CA GLY A 204 22.54 29.12 -18.72
C GLY A 204 22.46 28.09 -17.59
N LEU A 205 23.54 27.34 -17.40
CA LEU A 205 23.63 26.18 -16.51
C LEU A 205 23.69 26.52 -15.01
N HIS A 206 23.81 27.81 -14.66
CA HIS A 206 23.85 28.27 -13.26
C HIS A 206 22.61 27.84 -12.47
N GLY A 207 21.47 27.67 -13.16
CA GLY A 207 20.23 27.16 -12.60
C GLY A 207 20.29 25.70 -12.10
N GLY A 208 21.40 24.98 -12.31
CA GLY A 208 21.66 23.66 -11.72
C GLY A 208 22.65 23.67 -10.55
N VAL A 209 23.41 24.75 -10.36
CA VAL A 209 24.37 24.88 -9.24
C VAL A 209 23.62 25.02 -7.92
N GLY A 210 24.01 24.25 -6.90
CA GLY A 210 23.35 24.24 -5.59
C GLY A 210 21.96 23.61 -5.58
N LYS A 211 21.39 23.28 -6.75
CA LYS A 211 20.31 22.30 -6.86
C LYS A 211 20.89 20.90 -6.68
N ARG A 212 21.18 20.56 -5.41
CA ARG A 212 21.03 19.17 -4.96
C ARG A 212 19.72 18.67 -5.53
N THR A 213 19.77 17.64 -6.36
CA THR A 213 18.54 17.04 -6.89
C THR A 213 17.71 16.60 -5.69
N ALA A 214 16.45 17.07 -5.62
CA ALA A 214 15.50 16.62 -4.62
C ALA A 214 15.09 15.19 -5.00
N GLN A 215 15.99 14.25 -4.74
CA GLN A 215 16.07 12.90 -5.28
C GLN A 215 14.83 12.09 -4.87
N ALA A 216 13.80 12.15 -5.72
CA ALA A 216 12.41 11.82 -5.41
C ALA A 216 11.92 12.47 -4.10
N ALA A 217 11.43 13.72 -4.19
CA ALA A 217 10.93 14.52 -3.07
C ALA A 217 9.84 13.80 -2.22
N GLY A 218 10.28 13.00 -1.25
CA GLY A 218 9.48 12.40 -0.19
C GLY A 218 8.54 11.28 -0.63
N TRP A 219 9.01 10.02 -0.53
CA TRP A 219 8.13 8.86 -0.32
C TRP A 219 7.16 9.07 0.87
N GLY A 220 7.45 10.02 1.77
CA GLY A 220 6.56 10.46 2.85
C GLY A 220 5.11 10.77 2.44
N ARG A 221 4.82 11.20 1.20
CA ARG A 221 3.42 11.34 0.74
C ARG A 221 2.76 9.98 0.49
N ALA A 222 3.47 9.03 -0.13
CA ALA A 222 3.00 7.66 -0.32
C ALA A 222 2.87 6.91 1.01
N LEU A 223 3.88 7.00 1.88
CA LEU A 223 3.87 6.46 3.24
C LEU A 223 2.74 7.05 4.09
N GLY A 224 2.46 8.36 3.94
CA GLY A 224 1.30 9.01 4.55
C GLY A 224 -0.03 8.42 4.09
N CYS A 225 -0.20 8.17 2.79
CA CYS A 225 -1.37 7.47 2.25
C CYS A 225 -1.47 6.02 2.75
N CYS A 226 -0.36 5.28 2.83
CA CYS A 226 -0.33 3.93 3.40
C CYS A 226 -0.72 3.92 4.88
N ALA A 227 -0.19 4.84 5.68
CA ALA A 227 -0.53 4.97 7.10
C ALA A 227 -2.01 5.34 7.30
N LEU A 228 -2.57 6.21 6.45
CA LEU A 228 -4.00 6.53 6.45
C LEU A 228 -4.86 5.31 6.10
N ALA A 229 -4.47 4.54 5.08
CA ALA A 229 -5.19 3.32 4.69
C ALA A 229 -5.18 2.26 5.81
N VAL A 230 -4.04 2.04 6.46
CA VAL A 230 -3.93 1.14 7.63
C VAL A 230 -4.78 1.67 8.79
N GLY A 231 -4.76 2.97 9.08
CA GLY A 231 -5.59 3.59 10.11
C GLY A 231 -7.08 3.37 9.88
N ILE A 232 -7.57 3.62 8.64
CA ILE A 232 -8.96 3.37 8.24
C ILE A 232 -9.32 1.88 8.40
N TRP A 233 -8.42 0.97 8.03
CA TRP A 233 -8.64 -0.48 8.12
C TRP A 233 -8.73 -0.97 9.57
N VAL A 234 -7.84 -0.49 10.45
CA VAL A 234 -7.85 -0.78 11.90
C VAL A 234 -9.10 -0.19 12.57
N VAL A 235 -9.53 1.01 12.19
CA VAL A 235 -10.79 1.60 12.69
C VAL A 235 -12.00 0.76 12.23
N GLY A 236 -12.03 0.32 10.97
CA GLY A 236 -13.06 -0.55 10.42
C GLY A 236 -13.18 -1.89 11.15
N LEU A 237 -12.04 -2.55 11.43
CA LEU A 237 -11.99 -3.80 12.20
C LEU A 237 -12.52 -3.64 13.63
N ASN A 238 -12.12 -2.57 14.33
CA ASN A 238 -12.60 -2.31 15.69
C ASN A 238 -14.12 -2.01 15.73
N LEU A 239 -14.64 -1.26 14.75
CA LEU A 239 -16.08 -1.03 14.57
C LEU A 239 -16.84 -2.32 14.27
N TYR A 240 -16.27 -3.22 13.47
CA TYR A 240 -16.86 -4.53 13.16
C TYR A 240 -16.94 -5.41 14.41
N ALA A 241 -15.83 -5.55 15.15
CA ALA A 241 -15.79 -6.33 16.39
C ALA A 241 -16.77 -5.79 17.46
N ALA A 242 -16.85 -4.46 17.62
CA ALA A 242 -17.83 -3.84 18.52
C ALA A 242 -19.28 -4.15 18.10
N ARG A 243 -19.56 -4.21 16.79
CA ARG A 243 -20.89 -4.56 16.25
C ARG A 243 -21.26 -6.03 16.52
N GLU A 244 -20.33 -6.96 16.37
CA GLU A 244 -20.56 -8.37 16.74
C GLU A 244 -20.81 -8.55 18.24
N VAL A 245 -20.04 -7.88 19.10
CA VAL A 245 -20.26 -7.93 20.56
C VAL A 245 -21.65 -7.40 20.93
N ALA A 246 -22.08 -6.29 20.32
CA ALA A 246 -23.43 -5.74 20.52
C ALA A 246 -24.53 -6.72 20.05
N GLN A 247 -24.37 -7.36 18.89
CA GLN A 247 -25.30 -8.37 18.39
C GLN A 247 -25.36 -9.61 19.32
N GLY A 248 -24.21 -10.09 19.80
CA GLY A 248 -24.12 -11.19 20.76
C GLY A 248 -24.79 -10.88 22.10
N GLN A 249 -24.69 -9.64 22.58
CA GLN A 249 -25.41 -9.20 23.78
C GLN A 249 -26.92 -9.14 23.56
N GLN A 250 -27.40 -8.56 22.45
CA GLN A 250 -28.82 -8.53 22.12
C GLN A 250 -29.42 -9.94 21.97
N LEU A 251 -28.66 -10.88 21.39
CA LEU A 251 -29.09 -12.27 21.27
C LEU A 251 -29.23 -12.94 22.64
N LYS A 252 -28.25 -12.77 23.53
CA LYS A 252 -28.29 -13.27 24.92
C LYS A 252 -29.48 -12.69 25.70
N GLN A 253 -29.76 -11.39 25.56
CA GLN A 253 -30.92 -10.74 26.18
C GLN A 253 -32.24 -11.34 25.69
N ARG A 254 -32.43 -11.49 24.37
CA ARG A 254 -33.61 -12.12 23.76
C ARG A 254 -33.80 -13.58 24.18
N MET A 255 -32.72 -14.35 24.30
CA MET A 255 -32.76 -15.73 24.82
C MET A 255 -33.20 -15.76 26.29
N SER A 256 -32.63 -14.90 27.15
CA SER A 256 -33.01 -14.81 28.56
C SER A 256 -34.48 -14.43 28.75
N GLN A 257 -34.99 -13.48 27.96
CA GLN A 257 -36.41 -13.08 27.98
C GLN A 257 -37.35 -14.24 27.61
N ARG A 258 -37.07 -14.98 26.53
CA ARG A 258 -37.89 -16.16 26.15
C ARG A 258 -37.87 -17.26 27.20
N VAL A 259 -36.73 -17.51 27.83
CA VAL A 259 -36.63 -18.52 28.90
C VAL A 259 -37.46 -18.12 30.12
N LYS A 260 -37.40 -16.85 30.55
CA LYS A 260 -38.27 -16.33 31.63
C LYS A 260 -39.76 -16.41 31.28
N GLN A 261 -40.13 -16.18 30.03
CA GLN A 261 -41.52 -16.29 29.56
C GLN A 261 -42.03 -17.75 29.53
N ALA A 262 -41.16 -18.73 29.34
CA ALA A 262 -41.52 -20.15 29.32
C ALA A 262 -41.43 -20.84 30.70
N PHE A 263 -40.68 -20.28 31.65
CA PHE A 263 -40.44 -20.85 32.98
C PHE A 263 -40.52 -19.75 34.06
N PRO A 264 -41.73 -19.40 34.55
CA PRO A 264 -41.90 -18.34 35.56
C PRO A 264 -41.45 -18.75 36.99
N GLU A 265 -41.41 -20.04 37.29
CA GLU A 265 -41.17 -20.64 38.61
C GLU A 265 -39.69 -20.74 39.06
N LEU A 266 -38.81 -19.80 38.65
CA LEU A 266 -37.37 -19.90 38.96
C LEU A 266 -36.68 -18.56 39.30
N PRO A 267 -36.26 -18.34 40.56
CA PRO A 267 -35.41 -17.21 40.93
C PRO A 267 -33.93 -17.45 40.56
N VAL A 268 -33.29 -16.41 40.03
CA VAL A 268 -31.84 -16.32 39.72
C VAL A 268 -31.32 -17.37 38.71
N ILE A 269 -31.26 -16.97 37.44
CA ILE A 269 -30.77 -17.78 36.32
C ILE A 269 -29.31 -17.44 36.03
N LEU A 270 -28.38 -18.36 36.36
CA LEU A 270 -26.95 -18.21 36.04
C LEU A 270 -26.58 -18.79 34.67
N ASN A 271 -27.28 -19.84 34.19
CA ASN A 271 -26.97 -20.46 32.89
C ASN A 271 -28.20 -21.18 32.28
N PRO A 272 -29.06 -20.47 31.51
CA PRO A 272 -30.41 -20.95 31.18
C PRO A 272 -30.44 -22.22 30.31
N LEU A 273 -29.52 -22.34 29.34
CA LEU A 273 -29.49 -23.48 28.42
C LEU A 273 -29.04 -24.80 29.07
N GLN A 274 -28.27 -24.74 30.16
CA GLN A 274 -27.89 -25.94 30.91
C GLN A 274 -29.05 -26.41 31.79
N GLN A 275 -29.72 -25.49 32.50
CA GLN A 275 -30.89 -25.79 33.32
C GLN A 275 -32.04 -26.39 32.48
N ALA A 276 -32.33 -25.81 31.31
CA ALA A 276 -33.34 -26.34 30.39
C ALA A 276 -33.01 -27.77 29.89
N ARG A 277 -31.74 -28.05 29.56
CA ARG A 277 -31.30 -29.39 29.14
C ARG A 277 -31.36 -30.40 30.28
N GLN A 278 -31.00 -30.01 31.50
CA GLN A 278 -31.12 -30.86 32.68
C GLN A 278 -32.57 -31.24 32.99
N GLN A 279 -33.50 -30.28 32.96
CA GLN A 279 -34.93 -30.59 33.17
C GLN A 279 -35.52 -31.50 32.08
N LEU A 280 -35.10 -31.32 30.81
CA LEU A 280 -35.52 -32.22 29.73
C LEU A 280 -35.00 -33.65 29.96
N ALA A 281 -33.71 -33.80 30.32
CA ALA A 281 -33.09 -35.08 30.59
C ALA A 281 -33.72 -35.80 31.80
N ILE A 282 -34.07 -35.07 32.87
CA ILE A 282 -34.76 -35.63 34.05
C ILE A 282 -36.13 -36.22 33.65
N ARG A 283 -36.92 -35.50 32.83
CA ARG A 283 -38.22 -36.02 32.35
C ARG A 283 -38.08 -37.25 31.44
N GLN A 284 -37.00 -37.35 30.66
CA GLN A 284 -36.78 -38.46 29.73
C GLN A 284 -36.18 -39.70 30.42
N GLY A 285 -35.26 -39.52 31.37
CA GLY A 285 -34.57 -40.62 32.04
C GLY A 285 -35.46 -41.48 32.95
N GLY A 286 -36.40 -40.86 33.67
CA GLY A 286 -37.27 -41.57 34.61
C GLY A 286 -38.17 -42.64 33.95
N GLY A 287 -38.75 -42.32 32.78
CA GLY A 287 -39.66 -43.23 32.09
C GLY A 287 -38.98 -44.48 31.52
N ALA A 288 -37.80 -44.33 30.91
CA ALA A 288 -37.10 -45.43 30.26
C ALA A 288 -36.58 -46.49 31.25
N MET A 289 -36.02 -46.05 32.37
CA MET A 289 -35.52 -46.95 33.42
C MET A 289 -36.66 -47.77 34.05
N GLN A 290 -37.80 -47.11 34.31
CA GLN A 290 -39.01 -47.75 34.86
C GLN A 290 -39.62 -48.76 33.89
N ALA A 291 -39.74 -48.41 32.61
CA ALA A 291 -40.33 -49.26 31.58
C ALA A 291 -39.54 -50.56 31.35
N ASN A 292 -38.19 -50.48 31.36
CA ASN A 292 -37.33 -51.66 31.24
C ASN A 292 -37.48 -52.60 32.46
N HIS A 293 -37.67 -52.04 33.66
CA HIS A 293 -37.89 -52.82 34.87
C HIS A 293 -39.28 -53.48 34.93
N ASP A 294 -40.33 -52.78 34.47
CA ASP A 294 -41.68 -53.35 34.30
C ASP A 294 -41.68 -54.50 33.27
N PHE A 295 -41.01 -54.33 32.12
CA PHE A 295 -40.88 -55.39 31.11
C PHE A 295 -40.21 -56.65 31.67
N ALA A 296 -39.02 -56.50 32.28
CA ALA A 296 -38.27 -57.61 32.85
C ALA A 296 -39.05 -58.35 33.95
N PHE A 297 -39.86 -57.61 34.73
CA PHE A 297 -40.76 -58.21 35.72
C PHE A 297 -41.87 -59.04 35.08
N LEU A 298 -42.59 -58.50 34.08
CA LEU A 298 -43.69 -59.21 33.42
C LEU A 298 -43.21 -60.49 32.72
N VAL A 299 -42.11 -60.43 31.96
CA VAL A 299 -41.55 -61.60 31.26
C VAL A 299 -41.15 -62.70 32.25
N ARG A 300 -40.50 -62.33 33.36
CA ARG A 300 -40.07 -63.30 34.38
C ARG A 300 -41.26 -63.97 35.07
N GLN A 301 -42.30 -63.22 35.43
CA GLN A 301 -43.49 -63.78 36.09
C GLN A 301 -44.31 -64.65 35.13
N ALA A 302 -44.44 -64.23 33.86
CA ALA A 302 -45.11 -65.02 32.81
C ALA A 302 -44.45 -66.38 32.60
N ALA A 303 -43.11 -66.41 32.54
CA ALA A 303 -42.33 -67.65 32.38
C ALA A 303 -42.39 -68.58 33.60
N LEU A 304 -42.59 -68.04 34.81
CA LEU A 304 -42.77 -68.84 36.04
C LEU A 304 -44.18 -69.43 36.16
N ALA A 305 -45.21 -68.65 35.77
CA ALA A 305 -46.60 -69.07 35.90
C ALA A 305 -47.07 -70.00 34.77
N LEU A 306 -46.57 -69.81 33.54
CA LEU A 306 -46.99 -70.57 32.35
C LEU A 306 -45.81 -71.33 31.71
N PRO A 307 -45.31 -72.43 32.32
CA PRO A 307 -44.16 -73.18 31.80
C PRO A 307 -44.40 -73.78 30.40
N PHE A 308 -45.66 -73.97 30.00
CA PHE A 308 -46.03 -74.44 28.66
C PHE A 308 -45.79 -73.40 27.54
N MET A 309 -45.47 -72.15 27.86
CA MET A 309 -45.05 -71.17 26.83
C MET A 309 -43.62 -71.42 26.34
N ALA A 310 -42.82 -72.22 27.05
CA ALA A 310 -41.46 -72.55 26.64
C ALA A 310 -41.45 -73.33 25.31
N GLY A 311 -41.01 -72.68 24.24
CA GLY A 311 -41.00 -73.24 22.89
C GLY A 311 -42.26 -72.99 22.05
N SER A 312 -43.31 -72.37 22.61
CA SER A 312 -44.60 -72.14 21.93
C SER A 312 -44.96 -70.66 21.78
N VAL A 313 -43.97 -69.75 21.80
CA VAL A 313 -44.15 -68.31 21.57
C VAL A 313 -43.70 -67.94 20.17
N GLU A 314 -44.60 -67.30 19.42
CA GLU A 314 -44.35 -66.81 18.06
C GLU A 314 -43.92 -65.33 18.05
N GLN A 315 -44.58 -64.51 18.86
CA GLN A 315 -44.31 -63.07 18.96
C GLN A 315 -44.50 -62.57 20.40
N MET A 316 -43.63 -61.65 20.84
CA MET A 316 -43.76 -60.95 22.13
C MET A 316 -43.67 -59.43 21.91
N THR A 317 -44.67 -58.70 22.39
CA THR A 317 -44.79 -57.24 22.25
C THR A 317 -44.99 -56.62 23.64
N PHE A 318 -44.24 -55.56 23.98
CA PHE A 318 -44.43 -54.81 25.22
C PHE A 318 -44.81 -53.36 24.93
N GLY A 319 -45.89 -52.89 25.53
CA GLY A 319 -46.43 -51.54 25.32
C GLY A 319 -47.47 -51.19 26.37
N GLN A 320 -47.62 -49.89 26.69
CA GLN A 320 -48.58 -49.41 27.70
C GLN A 320 -48.52 -50.12 29.07
N ARG A 321 -47.33 -50.61 29.46
CA ARG A 321 -47.07 -51.41 30.68
C ARG A 321 -47.77 -52.78 30.70
N GLN A 322 -48.15 -53.30 29.53
CA GLN A 322 -48.66 -54.65 29.32
C GLN A 322 -47.70 -55.44 28.43
N LEU A 323 -47.64 -56.75 28.64
CA LEU A 323 -46.92 -57.71 27.82
C LEU A 323 -47.93 -58.55 27.04
N GLN A 324 -47.81 -58.57 25.71
CA GLN A 324 -48.61 -59.38 24.81
C GLN A 324 -47.75 -60.50 24.24
N VAL A 325 -48.24 -61.73 24.28
CA VAL A 325 -47.53 -62.95 23.87
C VAL A 325 -48.44 -63.74 22.93
N ARG A 326 -48.10 -63.79 21.63
CA ARG A 326 -48.79 -64.64 20.65
C ARG A 326 -48.17 -66.03 20.63
N MET A 327 -49.02 -67.04 20.76
CA MET A 327 -48.62 -68.46 20.75
C MET A 327 -48.69 -69.06 19.35
N THR A 328 -47.81 -70.04 19.10
CA THR A 328 -47.77 -70.84 17.87
C THR A 328 -48.96 -71.81 17.75
N ASP A 329 -49.34 -72.18 16.53
CA ASP A 329 -50.44 -73.12 16.22
C ASP A 329 -50.32 -74.50 16.92
N GLU A 330 -49.10 -74.98 17.19
CA GLU A 330 -48.84 -76.25 17.88
C GLU A 330 -48.89 -76.16 19.42
N ALA A 331 -49.31 -75.01 19.98
CA ALA A 331 -49.40 -74.83 21.43
C ALA A 331 -50.41 -75.80 22.09
N PRO A 332 -50.07 -76.44 23.23
CA PRO A 332 -50.96 -77.41 23.88
C PRO A 332 -52.24 -76.74 24.40
N PRO A 333 -53.40 -77.43 24.37
CA PRO A 333 -54.66 -76.90 24.87
C PRO A 333 -54.66 -76.82 26.40
N VAL A 334 -54.42 -75.63 26.93
CA VAL A 334 -54.49 -75.33 28.37
C VAL A 334 -55.89 -74.82 28.72
N ALA A 335 -56.41 -75.26 29.87
CA ALA A 335 -57.64 -74.70 30.44
C ALA A 335 -57.37 -73.29 30.97
N ASP A 336 -57.82 -72.26 30.25
CA ASP A 336 -57.43 -70.87 30.48
C ASP A 336 -57.72 -70.37 31.90
N ALA A 337 -58.80 -70.83 32.54
CA ALA A 337 -59.13 -70.51 33.93
C ALA A 337 -58.03 -70.92 34.93
N ALA A 338 -57.33 -72.04 34.70
CA ALA A 338 -56.24 -72.48 35.56
C ALA A 338 -54.99 -71.60 35.39
N ALA A 339 -54.64 -71.30 34.13
CA ALA A 339 -53.54 -70.40 33.81
C ALA A 339 -53.77 -68.96 34.33
N GLN A 340 -55.00 -68.44 34.19
CA GLN A 340 -55.41 -67.16 34.74
C GLN A 340 -55.34 -67.14 36.28
N LEU A 341 -55.78 -68.21 36.96
CA LEU A 341 -55.64 -68.34 38.42
C LEU A 341 -54.17 -68.30 38.88
N THR A 342 -53.26 -69.03 38.22
CA THR A 342 -51.84 -69.01 38.57
C THR A 342 -51.22 -67.62 38.38
N LEU A 343 -51.57 -66.92 37.30
CA LEU A 343 -51.11 -65.54 37.05
C LEU A 343 -51.71 -64.53 38.04
N HIS A 344 -52.98 -64.70 38.42
CA HIS A 344 -53.64 -63.86 39.43
C HIS A 344 -53.04 -64.05 40.83
N GLN A 345 -52.58 -65.26 41.16
CA GLN A 345 -51.79 -65.53 42.38
C GLN A 345 -50.39 -64.89 42.31
N ALA A 346 -49.79 -64.78 41.11
CA ALA A 346 -48.54 -64.05 40.89
C ALA A 346 -48.69 -62.51 40.83
N GLY A 347 -49.89 -61.97 41.08
CA GLY A 347 -50.17 -60.53 41.06
C GLY A 347 -50.28 -59.93 39.64
N LEU A 348 -50.55 -60.76 38.63
CA LEU A 348 -50.76 -60.34 37.25
C LEU A 348 -52.23 -60.47 36.84
N SER A 349 -52.72 -59.50 36.07
CA SER A 349 -53.95 -59.65 35.31
C SER A 349 -53.62 -60.35 34.00
N ALA A 350 -54.42 -61.36 33.65
CA ALA A 350 -54.20 -62.19 32.49
C ALA A 350 -55.51 -62.37 31.73
N ASN A 351 -55.53 -61.99 30.45
CA ASN A 351 -56.63 -62.29 29.55
C ASN A 351 -56.09 -62.90 28.26
N ARG A 352 -56.80 -63.88 27.71
CA ARG A 352 -56.43 -64.57 26.46
C ARG A 352 -57.49 -64.29 25.41
N ASP A 353 -57.05 -63.77 24.27
CA ASP A 353 -57.87 -63.59 23.08
C ASP A 353 -57.31 -64.49 21.97
N GLU A 354 -58.06 -65.54 21.61
CA GLU A 354 -57.66 -66.66 20.75
C GLU A 354 -56.28 -67.28 21.07
N ARG A 355 -55.23 -66.73 20.46
CA ARG A 355 -53.82 -67.17 20.53
C ARG A 355 -52.91 -66.16 21.24
N THR A 356 -53.45 -65.03 21.68
CA THR A 356 -52.69 -63.93 22.29
C THR A 356 -53.00 -63.83 23.78
N TRP A 357 -52.00 -64.09 24.61
CA TRP A 357 -52.04 -63.78 26.04
C TRP A 357 -51.67 -62.31 26.25
N THR A 358 -52.50 -61.60 27.01
CA THR A 358 -52.30 -60.21 27.43
C THR A 358 -52.11 -60.17 28.94
N LEU A 359 -51.00 -59.59 29.37
CA LEU A 359 -50.48 -59.68 30.74
C LEU A 359 -50.20 -58.28 31.28
N GLY A 360 -50.87 -57.91 32.38
CA GLY A 360 -50.65 -56.66 33.10
C GLY A 360 -50.31 -56.93 34.57
N ARG A 361 -49.84 -55.90 35.29
CA ARG A 361 -49.85 -55.94 36.76
C ARG A 361 -51.29 -55.75 37.24
N LEU A 362 -51.77 -56.57 38.18
CA LEU A 362 -53.01 -56.27 38.90
C LEU A 362 -52.83 -54.95 39.63
N ALA A 363 -53.72 -53.98 39.36
CA ALA A 363 -53.83 -52.80 40.20
C ALA A 363 -54.30 -53.24 41.59
N GLN A 364 -53.59 -52.84 42.64
CA GLN A 364 -54.02 -53.10 44.01
C GLN A 364 -55.30 -52.31 44.28
N THR A 365 -56.44 -52.98 44.26
CA THR A 365 -57.72 -52.41 44.72
C THR A 365 -57.71 -52.26 46.23
N VAL A 366 -57.10 -51.18 46.70
CA VAL A 366 -57.35 -50.64 48.04
C VAL A 366 -58.75 -50.02 48.03
N SER A 367 -59.71 -50.80 48.50
CA SER A 367 -61.10 -50.38 48.67
C SER A 367 -61.27 -49.51 49.92
N SER A 368 -62.16 -48.51 49.84
CA SER A 368 -62.64 -47.64 50.95
C SER A 368 -61.53 -46.79 51.64
N GLU A 369 -61.80 -45.62 52.24
CA GLU A 369 -63.03 -44.86 52.55
C GLU A 369 -62.91 -43.46 51.85
N ARG A 370 -63.91 -42.63 51.52
CA ARG A 370 -65.34 -42.45 51.85
C ARG A 370 -65.72 -41.82 53.20
N ASP A 371 -65.38 -40.54 53.33
CA ASP A 371 -66.16 -39.45 53.96
C ASP A 371 -66.00 -38.21 53.02
N ALA A 372 -66.95 -37.30 52.74
CA ALA A 372 -67.96 -36.58 53.54
C ALA A 372 -67.33 -35.58 54.54
N SER A 373 -67.69 -34.29 54.64
CA SER A 373 -68.82 -33.47 54.14
C SER A 373 -68.33 -32.05 53.73
N LEU A 374 -69.01 -31.22 52.92
CA LEU A 374 -70.05 -30.19 53.27
C LEU A 374 -69.71 -29.29 54.47
N GLU A 375 -69.93 -27.97 54.55
CA GLU A 375 -70.51 -26.86 53.71
C GLU A 375 -69.82 -25.53 54.20
N SER A 376 -69.93 -24.31 53.64
CA SER A 376 -70.68 -23.62 52.55
C SER A 376 -69.68 -22.83 51.64
N ASP A 377 -69.94 -21.88 50.72
CA ASP A 377 -71.05 -21.01 50.26
C ASP A 377 -71.35 -19.70 51.05
N ASP A 378 -71.58 -18.58 50.30
CA ASP A 378 -71.84 -17.14 50.63
C ASP A 378 -70.83 -16.37 51.55
N GLU A 379 -70.50 -15.08 51.35
CA GLU A 379 -70.90 -14.03 50.36
C GLU A 379 -69.75 -13.59 49.42
#